data_AF-A0A943FQP8-F1
#
_entry.id   AF-A0A943FQP8-F1
#
_cell.length_a   1.000
_cell.length_b   1.000
_cell.length_c   1.000
_cell.angle_alpha   90.00
_cell.angle_beta   90.00
_cell.angle_gamma   90.00
#
_symmetry.space_group_name_H-M   'P 1'
#
loop_
_entity.id
_entity.type
_entity.pdbx_description
1 polymer ?
#
loop_
_entity_poly.entity_id
_entity_poly.type
_entity_poly.pdbx_seq_one_letter_code
_entity_poly.pdbx_strand_id
1 'polypeptide(L)'
;MSRAYLAFTAKGEALAHRLAEALPGSVSRCGGDVTLKGWTAEHFAQDEALIFVGAVGIAVRAIAPHCRSKAADPAVVVVDEGGNFAVPLLSGHLGGANALARALAKACGAVPVITTATDVNGLFAVDLWAKAQNCAVLEPERIKRVSGTLLAGQTVRYWSPWPVAGETPAGVKKADAPEAADFALTLTPQGGALHLVPRIGVLGVGCRRGTTAQQLEEAFAAFCAASDLSPAAVCAAASIDLKKDEPGLAAFCKAHGWPITFYPADELRAVPGQFTPSAFVASVTGVDNVCERSAVKASGGTLLLPKTAGGGVTLALAVRPFAPDWRTEQ
;
A
#
# COMPACT_ATOMS: atom_id res chain seq x y z
N MET A 1 7.53 1.23 8.42
CA MET A 1 8.67 1.93 7.80
C MET A 1 9.95 1.64 8.54
N SER A 2 10.76 0.77 7.94
CA SER A 2 12.16 0.58 8.31
C SER A 2 12.96 1.81 7.91
N ARG A 3 13.94 2.17 8.74
CA ARG A 3 14.72 3.40 8.61
C ARG A 3 16.17 3.10 8.97
N ALA A 4 17.09 3.66 8.21
CA ALA A 4 18.51 3.58 8.47
C ALA A 4 19.13 4.98 8.47
N TYR A 5 19.92 5.27 9.51
CA TYR A 5 20.60 6.55 9.70
C TYR A 5 22.11 6.36 9.48
N LEU A 6 22.71 7.21 8.64
CA LEU A 6 24.15 7.25 8.45
C LEU A 6 24.72 8.61 8.83
N ALA A 7 25.60 8.65 9.82
CA ALA A 7 26.32 9.84 10.22
C ALA A 7 27.79 9.81 9.76
N PHE A 8 28.40 10.99 9.63
CA PHE A 8 29.81 11.14 9.21
C PHE A 8 30.73 11.71 10.30
N THR A 9 30.15 12.29 11.35
CA THR A 9 30.87 12.91 12.47
C THR A 9 30.30 12.40 13.79
N ALA A 10 31.06 12.52 14.90
CA ALA A 10 30.56 12.16 16.23
C ALA A 10 29.33 13.01 16.63
N LYS A 11 29.32 14.29 16.22
CA LYS A 11 28.17 15.18 16.43
C LYS A 11 26.95 14.73 15.62
N GLY A 12 27.16 14.37 14.36
CA GLY A 12 26.11 13.81 13.50
C GLY A 12 25.57 12.48 14.04
N GLU A 13 26.42 11.62 14.58
CA GLU A 13 26.03 10.34 15.19
C GLU A 13 25.16 10.57 16.44
N ALA A 14 25.52 11.51 17.31
CA ALA A 14 24.70 11.90 18.44
C ALA A 14 23.33 12.47 18.01
N LEU A 15 23.29 13.26 16.93
CA LEU A 15 22.02 13.72 16.35
C LEU A 15 21.21 12.55 15.76
N ALA A 16 21.84 11.62 15.06
CA ALA A 16 21.19 10.44 14.50
C ALA A 16 20.52 9.58 15.60
N HIS A 17 21.22 9.35 16.72
CA HIS A 17 20.62 8.65 17.87
C HIS A 17 19.40 9.37 18.43
N ARG A 18 19.47 10.69 18.65
CA ARG A 18 18.30 11.48 19.10
C ARG A 18 17.13 11.41 18.12
N LEU A 19 17.41 11.47 16.82
CA LEU A 19 16.38 11.34 15.80
C LEU A 19 15.77 9.93 15.79
N ALA A 20 16.58 8.90 16.03
CA ALA A 20 16.13 7.50 16.11
C ALA A 20 15.27 7.21 17.34
N GLU A 21 15.39 7.99 18.43
CA GLU A 21 14.46 7.90 19.58
C GLU A 21 13.05 8.33 19.19
N ALA A 22 12.91 9.40 18.41
CA ALA A 22 11.61 9.90 17.94
C ALA A 22 11.07 9.12 16.73
N LEU A 23 11.96 8.68 15.85
CA LEU A 23 11.66 7.99 14.59
C LEU A 23 12.54 6.73 14.51
N PRO A 24 12.11 5.59 15.08
CA PRO A 24 12.95 4.40 15.20
C PRO A 24 13.58 3.93 13.89
N GLY A 25 14.87 3.60 13.97
CA GLY A 25 15.70 3.06 12.89
C GLY A 25 17.12 2.69 13.37
N SER A 26 17.88 1.99 12.53
CA SER A 26 19.27 1.65 12.81
C SER A 26 20.17 2.88 12.66
N VAL A 27 21.22 3.00 13.49
CA VAL A 27 22.18 4.11 13.42
C VAL A 27 23.57 3.54 13.16
N SER A 28 24.22 4.06 12.13
CA SER A 28 25.59 3.73 11.77
C SER A 28 26.43 5.00 11.59
N ARG A 29 27.73 4.89 11.84
CA ARG A 29 28.71 5.93 11.55
C ARG A 29 29.64 5.48 10.44
N CYS A 30 29.74 6.29 9.40
CA CYS A 30 30.64 6.06 8.28
C CYS A 30 32.11 6.15 8.74
N GLY A 31 32.91 5.14 8.40
CA GLY A 31 34.29 4.98 8.82
C GLY A 31 34.57 3.57 9.35
N GLY A 32 35.83 3.13 9.29
CA GLY A 32 36.20 1.76 9.65
C GLY A 32 35.52 0.73 8.73
N ASP A 33 34.79 -0.21 9.33
CA ASP A 33 34.10 -1.29 8.61
C ASP A 33 32.84 -0.82 7.86
N VAL A 34 32.25 0.32 8.24
CA VAL A 34 31.06 0.88 7.59
C VAL A 34 31.48 1.84 6.49
N THR A 35 31.39 1.38 5.23
CA THR A 35 31.67 2.22 4.07
C THR A 35 30.39 2.87 3.54
N LEU A 36 30.48 4.12 3.08
CA LEU A 36 29.35 4.84 2.47
C LEU A 36 28.71 4.03 1.32
N LYS A 37 29.52 3.45 0.45
CA LYS A 37 29.05 2.66 -0.70
C LYS A 37 28.34 1.38 -0.25
N GLY A 38 28.94 0.63 0.67
CA GLY A 38 28.38 -0.62 1.17
C GLY A 38 27.07 -0.39 1.92
N TRP A 39 27.09 0.54 2.89
CA TRP A 39 25.91 0.93 3.67
C TRP A 39 24.76 1.41 2.77
N THR A 40 25.06 2.29 1.79
CA THR A 40 24.02 2.79 0.89
C THR A 40 23.45 1.66 0.03
N ALA A 41 24.29 0.78 -0.53
CA ALA A 41 23.81 -0.33 -1.35
C ALA A 41 22.90 -1.30 -0.57
N GLU A 42 23.27 -1.62 0.67
CA GLU A 42 22.49 -2.49 1.56
C GLU A 42 21.15 -1.87 1.93
N HIS A 43 21.18 -0.68 2.54
CA HIS A 43 19.97 -0.05 3.06
C HIS A 43 19.06 0.46 1.95
N PHE A 44 19.59 0.89 0.80
CA PHE A 44 18.75 1.27 -0.34
C PHE A 44 17.91 0.10 -0.87
N ALA A 45 18.40 -1.14 -0.71
CA ALA A 45 17.69 -2.34 -1.13
C ALA A 45 16.73 -2.89 -0.07
N GLN A 46 16.97 -2.62 1.22
CA GLN A 46 16.27 -3.28 2.33
C GLN A 46 15.36 -2.37 3.15
N ASP A 47 15.66 -1.07 3.19
CA ASP A 47 14.92 -0.11 4.01
C ASP A 47 13.95 0.75 3.20
N GLU A 48 12.88 1.17 3.85
CA GLU A 48 11.92 2.11 3.25
C GLU A 48 12.43 3.56 3.28
N ALA A 49 13.38 3.88 4.18
CA ALA A 49 13.95 5.22 4.30
C ALA A 49 15.42 5.25 4.72
N LEU A 50 16.20 6.11 4.05
CA LEU A 50 17.59 6.42 4.38
C LEU A 50 17.70 7.87 4.85
N ILE A 51 18.30 8.06 6.02
CA ILE A 51 18.54 9.37 6.62
C ILE A 51 20.04 9.60 6.70
N PHE A 52 20.55 10.52 5.89
CA PHE A 52 21.96 10.92 5.96
C PHE A 52 22.09 12.11 6.91
N VAL A 53 22.85 11.95 8.00
CA VAL A 53 23.19 13.04 8.91
C VAL A 53 24.54 13.63 8.53
N GLY A 54 24.52 14.64 7.66
CA GLY A 54 25.71 15.22 7.04
C GLY A 54 25.40 16.08 5.82
N ALA A 55 26.34 16.14 4.87
CA ALA A 55 26.23 17.02 3.70
C ALA A 55 25.37 16.40 2.58
N VAL A 56 24.50 17.21 1.98
CA VAL A 56 23.63 16.79 0.84
C VAL A 56 24.43 16.21 -0.31
N GLY A 57 25.57 16.82 -0.66
CA GLY A 57 26.41 16.35 -1.77
C GLY A 57 26.95 14.93 -1.58
N ILE A 58 27.13 14.48 -0.34
CA ILE A 58 27.55 13.11 -0.03
C ILE A 58 26.39 12.15 -0.32
N ALA A 59 25.21 12.45 0.22
CA ALA A 59 24.01 11.63 0.04
C ALA A 59 23.64 11.50 -1.45
N VAL A 60 23.61 12.60 -2.20
CA VAL A 60 23.28 12.60 -3.63
C VAL A 60 24.22 11.69 -4.43
N ARG A 61 25.55 11.79 -4.20
CA ARG A 61 26.52 10.94 -4.90
C ARG A 61 26.41 9.47 -4.49
N ALA A 62 26.10 9.20 -3.22
CA ALA A 62 25.96 7.85 -2.70
C ALA A 62 24.74 7.13 -3.29
N ILE A 63 23.59 7.80 -3.38
CA ILE A 63 22.34 7.19 -3.87
C ILE A 63 22.27 7.12 -5.40
N ALA A 64 22.96 7.99 -6.13
CA ALA A 64 22.84 8.12 -7.59
C ALA A 64 22.98 6.79 -8.37
N PRO A 65 23.91 5.87 -8.04
CA PRO A 65 24.01 4.58 -8.73
C PRO A 65 22.84 3.61 -8.47
N HIS A 66 22.01 3.90 -7.48
CA HIS A 66 20.94 3.02 -7.02
C HIS A 66 19.54 3.50 -7.43
N CYS A 67 19.38 4.77 -7.78
CA CYS A 67 18.10 5.35 -8.19
C CYS A 67 17.51 4.64 -9.41
N ARG A 68 16.25 4.20 -9.31
CA ARG A 68 15.51 3.53 -10.39
C ARG A 68 14.25 4.31 -10.74
N SER A 69 13.38 4.56 -9.76
CA SER A 69 12.13 5.28 -9.98
C SER A 69 11.52 5.80 -8.69
N LYS A 70 10.76 6.90 -8.78
CA LYS A 70 10.03 7.49 -7.62
C LYS A 70 9.05 6.54 -6.91
N ALA A 71 8.60 5.48 -7.58
CA ALA A 71 7.65 4.52 -7.03
C ALA A 71 8.32 3.35 -6.30
N ALA A 72 9.58 3.06 -6.62
CA ALA A 72 10.31 1.92 -6.07
C ALA A 72 11.45 2.33 -5.13
N ASP A 73 12.03 3.52 -5.35
CA ASP A 73 13.16 4.00 -4.57
C ASP A 73 12.71 4.41 -3.15
N PRO A 74 13.51 4.13 -2.11
CA PRO A 74 13.21 4.51 -0.74
C PRO A 74 13.15 6.03 -0.58
N ALA A 75 12.51 6.49 0.50
CA ALA A 75 12.61 7.88 0.90
C ALA A 75 14.05 8.20 1.31
N VAL A 76 14.63 9.26 0.74
CA VAL A 76 15.96 9.73 1.14
C VAL A 76 15.84 11.15 1.68
N VAL A 77 16.29 11.35 2.92
CA VAL A 77 16.33 12.67 3.57
C VAL A 77 17.74 12.95 4.09
N VAL A 78 18.18 14.19 3.98
CA VAL A 78 19.42 14.66 4.60
C VAL A 78 19.07 15.61 5.74
N VAL A 79 19.70 15.41 6.88
CA VAL A 79 19.70 16.37 7.98
C VAL A 79 21.13 16.83 8.18
N ASP A 80 21.41 18.14 8.19
CA ASP A 80 22.77 18.58 8.50
C ASP A 80 23.13 18.28 9.96
N GLU A 81 24.42 18.15 10.28
CA GLU A 81 24.85 17.77 11.63
C GLU A 81 24.50 18.81 12.72
N GLY A 82 24.18 20.04 12.33
CA GLY A 82 23.67 21.07 13.22
C GLY A 82 22.17 20.95 13.50
N GLY A 83 21.43 20.14 12.74
CA GLY A 83 19.98 20.04 12.82
C GLY A 83 19.28 21.31 12.37
N ASN A 84 19.85 22.04 11.41
CA ASN A 84 19.29 23.30 10.90
C ASN A 84 18.28 23.08 9.77
N PHE A 85 18.52 22.09 8.91
CA PHE A 85 17.71 21.79 7.73
C PHE A 85 17.45 20.29 7.59
N ALA A 86 16.23 19.93 7.20
CA ALA A 86 15.87 18.59 6.76
C ALA A 86 15.45 18.64 5.28
N VAL A 87 16.24 18.03 4.41
CA VAL A 87 16.12 18.16 2.95
C VAL A 87 15.73 16.80 2.35
N PRO A 88 14.49 16.61 1.87
CA PRO A 88 14.12 15.42 1.11
C PRO A 88 14.80 15.44 -0.26
N LEU A 89 15.43 14.32 -0.64
CA LEU A 89 16.18 14.18 -1.90
C LEU A 89 15.47 13.26 -2.90
N LEU A 90 14.86 12.17 -2.43
CA LEU A 90 14.30 11.12 -3.28
C LEU A 90 12.95 10.66 -2.74
N SER A 91 12.01 10.38 -3.64
CA SER A 91 10.69 9.84 -3.33
C SER A 91 9.84 10.70 -2.36
N GLY A 92 9.69 12.00 -2.70
CA GLY A 92 9.00 13.03 -1.92
C GLY A 92 7.57 12.69 -1.45
N HIS A 93 6.62 12.54 -2.38
CA HIS A 93 5.20 12.28 -2.06
C HIS A 93 4.92 10.82 -1.73
N LEU A 94 4.66 9.98 -2.73
CA LEU A 94 4.28 8.58 -2.52
C LEU A 94 5.26 7.82 -1.61
N GLY A 95 6.57 7.96 -1.86
CA GLY A 95 7.60 7.32 -1.03
C GLY A 95 7.82 7.97 0.34
N GLY A 96 7.25 9.15 0.59
CA GLY A 96 7.14 9.74 1.93
C GLY A 96 8.33 10.57 2.41
N ALA A 97 9.31 10.91 1.56
CA ALA A 97 10.45 11.73 2.00
C ALA A 97 10.05 13.14 2.46
N ASN A 98 9.01 13.76 1.87
CA ASN A 98 8.55 15.08 2.32
C ASN A 98 7.95 15.00 3.73
N ALA A 99 7.14 13.97 4.00
CA ALA A 99 6.59 13.74 5.33
C ALA A 99 7.69 13.40 6.36
N LEU A 100 8.66 12.57 5.96
CA LEU A 100 9.80 12.21 6.80
C LEU A 100 10.67 13.43 7.12
N ALA A 101 10.94 14.30 6.15
CA ALA A 101 11.69 15.54 6.37
C ALA A 101 10.98 16.46 7.37
N ARG A 102 9.65 16.62 7.28
CA ARG A 102 8.86 17.36 8.27
C ARG A 102 8.92 16.74 9.66
N ALA A 103 8.85 15.41 9.75
CA ALA A 103 8.93 14.70 11.02
C ALA A 103 10.32 14.81 11.68
N LEU A 104 11.39 14.65 10.90
CA LEU A 104 12.77 14.84 11.35
C LEU A 104 13.00 16.28 11.80
N ALA A 105 12.53 17.26 11.02
CA ALA A 105 12.59 18.67 11.35
C ALA A 105 11.90 18.97 12.69
N LYS A 106 10.70 18.43 12.91
CA LYS A 106 9.98 18.56 14.18
C LYS A 106 10.78 17.97 15.35
N ALA A 107 11.50 16.86 15.13
CA ALA A 107 12.25 16.17 16.17
C ALA A 107 13.55 16.90 16.57
N CYS A 108 14.24 17.58 15.65
CA CYS A 108 15.51 18.25 15.94
C CYS A 108 15.47 19.78 15.91
N GLY A 109 14.33 20.39 15.56
CA GLY A 109 14.20 21.84 15.41
C GLY A 109 14.67 22.37 14.05
N ALA A 110 14.92 21.50 13.07
CA ALA A 110 15.32 21.90 11.73
C ALA A 110 14.17 22.56 10.94
N VAL A 111 14.52 23.26 9.87
CA VAL A 111 13.58 23.73 8.85
C VAL A 111 13.44 22.66 7.75
N PRO A 112 12.23 22.16 7.45
CA PRO A 112 12.05 21.23 6.34
C PRO A 112 12.09 21.98 5.00
N VAL A 113 13.03 21.62 4.12
CA VAL A 113 13.24 22.29 2.82
C VAL A 113 12.47 21.55 1.72
N ILE A 114 11.15 21.75 1.68
CA ILE A 114 10.27 21.08 0.71
C ILE A 114 10.21 21.89 -0.59
N THR A 115 10.62 21.27 -1.71
CA THR A 115 10.75 21.94 -3.02
C THR A 115 9.78 21.41 -4.08
N THR A 116 8.95 20.43 -3.74
CA THR A 116 8.03 19.80 -4.69
C THR A 116 6.94 20.80 -5.10
N ALA A 117 6.75 21.00 -6.41
CA ALA A 117 5.89 22.08 -6.94
C ALA A 117 4.44 22.02 -6.43
N THR A 118 3.86 20.83 -6.32
CA THR A 118 2.50 20.65 -5.78
C THR A 118 2.42 20.98 -4.28
N ASP A 119 3.45 20.70 -3.47
CA ASP A 119 3.51 21.16 -2.07
C ASP A 119 3.61 22.69 -1.99
N VAL A 120 4.49 23.29 -2.80
CA VAL A 120 4.72 24.74 -2.79
C VAL A 120 3.46 25.52 -3.15
N ASN A 121 2.64 24.99 -4.06
CA ASN A 121 1.39 25.61 -4.50
C ASN A 121 0.16 25.18 -3.66
N GLY A 122 0.33 24.30 -2.65
CA GLY A 122 -0.79 23.81 -1.83
C GLY A 122 -1.87 23.07 -2.63
N LEU A 123 -1.49 22.44 -3.75
CA LEU A 123 -2.42 21.76 -4.64
C LEU A 123 -2.74 20.34 -4.17
N PHE A 124 -3.90 19.84 -4.59
CA PHE A 124 -4.28 18.45 -4.36
C PHE A 124 -3.24 17.48 -4.95
N ALA A 125 -2.76 16.56 -4.11
CA ALA A 125 -1.84 15.51 -4.48
C ALA A 125 -2.59 14.16 -4.46
N VAL A 126 -2.93 13.66 -5.65
CA VAL A 126 -3.73 12.44 -5.83
C VAL A 126 -3.09 11.19 -5.22
N ASP A 127 -1.76 11.13 -5.20
CA ASP A 127 -1.00 10.01 -4.66
C ASP A 127 -0.92 10.02 -3.14
N LEU A 128 -0.78 11.21 -2.53
CA LEU A 128 -0.94 11.36 -1.07
C LEU A 128 -2.38 11.02 -0.64
N TRP A 129 -3.37 11.47 -1.40
CA TRP A 129 -4.76 11.11 -1.16
C TRP A 129 -4.98 9.60 -1.25
N ALA A 130 -4.48 8.95 -2.32
CA ALA A 130 -4.54 7.50 -2.46
C ALA A 130 -3.94 6.77 -1.24
N LYS A 131 -2.78 7.22 -0.76
CA LYS A 131 -2.13 6.67 0.43
C LYS A 131 -2.98 6.85 1.69
N ALA A 132 -3.54 8.05 1.91
CA ALA A 132 -4.42 8.35 3.03
C ALA A 132 -5.74 7.56 3.00
N GLN A 133 -6.20 7.15 1.81
CA GLN A 133 -7.39 6.31 1.67
C GLN A 133 -7.05 4.81 1.60
N ASN A 134 -5.82 4.41 1.95
CA ASN A 134 -5.32 3.03 1.88
C ASN A 134 -5.53 2.37 0.49
N CYS A 135 -5.25 3.14 -0.56
CA CYS A 135 -5.36 2.71 -1.94
C CYS A 135 -3.99 2.38 -2.55
N ALA A 136 -3.95 1.35 -3.38
CA ALA A 136 -2.85 1.12 -4.31
C ALA A 136 -2.98 2.09 -5.49
N VAL A 137 -1.87 2.70 -5.91
CA VAL A 137 -1.79 3.44 -7.18
C VAL A 137 -1.27 2.47 -8.24
N LEU A 138 -2.10 2.13 -9.24
CA LEU A 138 -1.70 1.11 -10.24
C LEU A 138 -0.73 1.66 -11.29
N GLU A 139 -0.91 2.92 -11.68
CA GLU A 139 -0.10 3.56 -12.71
C GLU A 139 0.63 4.81 -12.17
N PRO A 140 1.69 4.65 -11.35
CA PRO A 140 2.41 5.78 -10.77
C PRO A 140 2.90 6.81 -11.81
N GLU A 141 3.16 6.40 -13.05
CA GLU A 141 3.55 7.28 -14.14
C GLU A 141 2.43 8.23 -14.61
N ARG A 142 1.16 7.92 -14.31
CA ARG A 142 0.00 8.78 -14.61
C ARG A 142 -0.25 9.84 -13.55
N ILE A 143 0.34 9.74 -12.34
CA ILE A 143 0.28 10.79 -11.30
C ILE A 143 0.67 12.15 -11.88
N LYS A 144 1.75 12.20 -12.67
CA LYS A 144 2.25 13.43 -13.28
C LYS A 144 1.24 14.12 -14.21
N ARG A 145 0.31 13.35 -14.81
CA ARG A 145 -0.74 13.91 -15.67
C ARG A 145 -1.74 14.68 -14.80
N VAL A 146 -2.22 14.06 -13.73
CA VAL A 146 -3.14 14.68 -12.76
C VAL A 146 -2.49 15.91 -12.12
N SER A 147 -1.26 15.77 -11.60
CA SER A 147 -0.52 16.89 -11.00
C SER A 147 -0.22 18.01 -12.00
N GLY A 148 0.13 17.66 -13.25
CA GLY A 148 0.42 18.62 -14.31
C GLY A 148 -0.80 19.46 -14.69
N THR A 149 -1.98 18.83 -14.80
CA THR A 149 -3.25 19.52 -15.07
C THR A 149 -3.58 20.52 -13.97
N LEU A 150 -3.45 20.12 -12.70
CA LEU A 150 -3.68 21.03 -11.55
C LEU A 150 -2.67 22.18 -11.51
N LEU A 151 -1.39 21.90 -11.78
CA LEU A 151 -0.34 22.92 -11.85
C LEU A 151 -0.57 23.93 -13.00
N ALA A 152 -1.24 23.51 -14.07
CA ALA A 152 -1.66 24.39 -15.16
C ALA A 152 -2.93 25.20 -14.82
N GLY A 153 -3.46 25.11 -13.59
CA GLY A 153 -4.70 25.76 -13.18
C GLY A 153 -5.96 25.15 -13.80
N GLN A 154 -5.84 23.98 -14.41
CA GLN A 154 -6.95 23.27 -15.03
C GLN A 154 -7.63 22.33 -14.04
N THR A 155 -8.88 21.95 -14.35
CA THR A 155 -9.65 21.00 -13.54
C THR A 155 -9.33 19.57 -13.93
N VAL A 156 -9.11 18.71 -12.92
CA VAL A 156 -9.08 17.26 -13.08
C VAL A 156 -10.42 16.66 -12.67
N ARG A 157 -10.83 15.59 -13.33
CA ARG A 157 -12.06 14.86 -13.05
C ARG A 157 -11.75 13.55 -12.33
N TYR A 158 -12.53 13.22 -11.31
CA TYR A 158 -12.42 11.96 -10.59
C TYR A 158 -13.70 11.14 -10.72
N TRP A 159 -13.57 9.82 -10.70
CA TRP A 159 -14.71 8.91 -10.58
C TRP A 159 -14.57 8.01 -9.36
N SER A 160 -15.70 7.68 -8.72
CA SER A 160 -15.76 6.76 -7.59
C SER A 160 -17.17 6.16 -7.49
N PRO A 161 -17.30 4.83 -7.33
CA PRO A 161 -18.57 4.19 -7.02
C PRO A 161 -18.98 4.41 -5.56
N TRP A 162 -18.06 4.83 -4.69
CA TRP A 162 -18.35 5.26 -3.32
C TRP A 162 -18.54 6.77 -3.23
N PRO A 163 -19.47 7.25 -2.39
CA PRO A 163 -19.49 8.67 -2.01
C PRO A 163 -18.18 9.01 -1.28
N VAL A 164 -17.55 10.12 -1.69
CA VAL A 164 -16.35 10.66 -1.02
C VAL A 164 -16.78 11.80 -0.12
N ALA A 165 -16.58 11.65 1.19
CA ALA A 165 -17.01 12.63 2.17
C ALA A 165 -16.08 13.86 2.25
N GLY A 166 -16.62 14.98 2.75
CA GLY A 166 -15.89 16.23 2.91
C GLY A 166 -15.93 17.14 1.68
N GLU A 167 -15.24 18.27 1.78
CA GLU A 167 -15.16 19.25 0.71
C GLU A 167 -14.21 18.76 -0.39
N THR A 168 -14.68 18.81 -1.65
CA THR A 168 -13.85 18.42 -2.79
C THR A 168 -12.71 19.42 -2.98
N PRO A 169 -11.45 18.98 -3.12
CA PRO A 169 -10.32 19.88 -3.29
C PRO A 169 -10.46 20.81 -4.50
N ALA A 170 -9.89 22.02 -4.39
CA ALA A 170 -9.86 22.97 -5.48
C ALA A 170 -9.25 22.34 -6.75
N GLY A 171 -9.90 22.58 -7.90
CA GLY A 171 -9.47 22.01 -9.17
C GLY A 171 -9.86 20.54 -9.39
N VAL A 172 -10.58 19.90 -8.47
CA VAL A 172 -11.09 18.52 -8.64
C VAL A 172 -12.61 18.55 -8.82
N LYS A 173 -13.15 17.79 -9.79
CA LYS A 173 -14.60 17.63 -10.02
C LYS A 173 -14.98 16.18 -10.23
N LYS A 174 -16.19 15.78 -9.80
CA LYS A 174 -16.69 14.42 -10.07
C LYS A 174 -17.05 14.26 -11.55
N ALA A 175 -16.67 13.14 -12.14
CA ALA A 175 -17.08 12.69 -13.46
C ALA A 175 -18.38 11.87 -13.36
N ASP A 176 -19.23 11.96 -14.38
CA ASP A 176 -20.47 11.19 -14.46
C ASP A 176 -20.21 9.70 -14.75
N ALA A 177 -19.11 9.40 -15.45
CA ALA A 177 -18.74 8.05 -15.86
C ALA A 177 -17.22 7.82 -15.71
N PRO A 178 -16.75 6.56 -15.51
CA PRO A 178 -15.34 6.23 -15.34
C PRO A 178 -14.45 6.70 -16.50
N GLU A 179 -14.93 6.62 -17.74
CA GLU A 179 -14.16 6.91 -18.95
C GLU A 179 -13.84 8.40 -19.11
N ALA A 180 -14.59 9.26 -18.43
CA ALA A 180 -14.40 10.71 -18.42
C ALA A 180 -13.47 11.19 -17.30
N ALA A 181 -12.94 10.28 -16.47
CA ALA A 181 -12.12 10.62 -15.32
C ALA A 181 -10.62 10.66 -15.65
N ASP A 182 -9.91 11.63 -15.05
CA ASP A 182 -8.45 11.68 -15.04
C ASP A 182 -7.87 10.70 -13.99
N PHE A 183 -8.61 10.47 -12.90
CA PHE A 183 -8.31 9.41 -11.93
C PHE A 183 -9.59 8.76 -11.39
N ALA A 184 -9.53 7.47 -11.05
CA ALA A 184 -10.69 6.70 -10.63
C ALA A 184 -10.37 5.86 -9.38
N LEU A 185 -11.24 5.96 -8.37
CA LEU A 185 -11.27 5.05 -7.23
C LEU A 185 -12.11 3.84 -7.63
N THR A 186 -11.52 2.65 -7.78
CA THR A 186 -12.23 1.49 -8.35
C THR A 186 -11.59 0.17 -7.94
N LEU A 187 -12.38 -0.91 -7.92
CA LEU A 187 -11.87 -2.29 -7.81
C LEU A 187 -11.59 -2.92 -9.18
N THR A 188 -12.19 -2.37 -10.23
CA THR A 188 -12.15 -2.90 -11.60
C THR A 188 -11.60 -1.82 -12.53
N PRO A 189 -10.26 -1.66 -12.62
CA PRO A 189 -9.62 -0.60 -13.39
C PRO A 189 -9.87 -0.80 -14.89
N GLN A 190 -10.32 0.26 -15.58
CA GLN A 190 -10.60 0.25 -17.01
C GLN A 190 -10.26 1.61 -17.63
N GLY A 191 -9.78 1.61 -18.88
CA GLY A 191 -9.51 2.85 -19.63
C GLY A 191 -8.21 3.58 -19.23
N GLY A 192 -8.20 4.89 -19.48
CA GLY A 192 -6.99 5.73 -19.46
C GLY A 192 -6.71 6.50 -18.16
N ALA A 193 -7.61 6.42 -17.18
CA ALA A 193 -7.49 7.12 -15.90
C ALA A 193 -6.29 6.63 -15.08
N LEU A 194 -5.85 7.41 -14.09
CA LEU A 194 -5.04 6.90 -12.99
C LEU A 194 -5.94 6.10 -12.03
N HIS A 195 -5.66 4.82 -11.83
CA HIS A 195 -6.47 3.97 -10.98
C HIS A 195 -5.94 3.91 -9.55
N LEU A 196 -6.83 4.22 -8.62
CA LEU A 196 -6.64 4.06 -7.19
C LEU A 196 -7.50 2.88 -6.75
N VAL A 197 -6.87 1.81 -6.27
CA VAL A 197 -7.55 0.58 -5.88
C VAL A 197 -7.56 0.47 -4.35
N PRO A 198 -8.72 0.63 -3.69
CA PRO A 198 -8.78 0.51 -2.24
C PRO A 198 -8.49 -0.93 -1.80
N ARG A 199 -7.62 -1.08 -0.80
CA ARG A 199 -7.21 -2.38 -0.24
C ARG A 199 -8.24 -2.87 0.77
N ILE A 200 -9.43 -3.23 0.29
CA ILE A 200 -10.61 -3.55 1.11
C ILE A 200 -11.17 -4.96 0.87
N GLY A 201 -10.66 -5.68 -0.11
CA GLY A 201 -11.10 -7.04 -0.45
C GLY A 201 -10.56 -8.08 0.51
N VAL A 202 -11.42 -9.00 0.93
CA VAL A 202 -11.07 -10.21 1.69
C VAL A 202 -11.39 -11.42 0.84
N LEU A 203 -10.37 -12.19 0.50
CA LEU A 203 -10.49 -13.39 -0.33
C LEU A 203 -10.88 -14.60 0.52
N GLY A 204 -12.08 -15.09 0.32
CA GLY A 204 -12.51 -16.37 0.87
C GLY A 204 -11.95 -17.52 0.05
N VAL A 205 -11.24 -18.44 0.70
CA VAL A 205 -10.56 -19.55 0.00
C VAL A 205 -11.06 -20.89 0.55
N GLY A 206 -11.52 -21.75 -0.34
CA GLY A 206 -11.69 -23.18 -0.11
C GLY A 206 -10.86 -23.96 -1.12
N CYS A 207 -10.29 -25.08 -0.70
CA CYS A 207 -9.49 -25.93 -1.58
C CYS A 207 -9.57 -27.40 -1.14
N ARG A 208 -9.16 -28.33 -2.01
CA ARG A 208 -8.92 -29.73 -1.62
C ARG A 208 -7.65 -29.84 -0.79
N ARG A 209 -7.47 -30.96 -0.10
CA ARG A 209 -6.24 -31.22 0.66
C ARG A 209 -5.07 -31.37 -0.30
N GLY A 210 -3.95 -30.73 0.02
CA GLY A 210 -2.73 -30.81 -0.80
C GLY A 210 -2.75 -29.95 -2.06
N THR A 211 -3.72 -29.04 -2.21
CA THR A 211 -3.68 -28.01 -3.25
C THR A 211 -2.43 -27.14 -3.08
N THR A 212 -1.67 -26.96 -4.16
CA THR A 212 -0.41 -26.20 -4.12
C THR A 212 -0.65 -24.69 -4.18
N ALA A 213 0.33 -23.90 -3.75
CA ALA A 213 0.28 -22.44 -3.88
C ALA A 213 0.14 -21.99 -5.34
N GLN A 214 0.79 -22.71 -6.27
CA GLN A 214 0.69 -22.44 -7.70
C GLN A 214 -0.75 -22.65 -8.21
N GLN A 215 -1.43 -23.72 -7.80
CA GLN A 215 -2.83 -23.95 -8.18
C GLN A 215 -3.77 -22.87 -7.64
N LEU A 216 -3.50 -22.37 -6.42
CA LEU A 216 -4.23 -21.23 -5.86
C LEU A 216 -3.96 -19.95 -6.63
N GLU A 217 -2.71 -19.70 -7.03
CA GLU A 217 -2.33 -18.54 -7.85
C GLU A 217 -3.02 -18.56 -9.21
N GLU A 218 -3.01 -19.71 -9.90
CA GLU A 218 -3.68 -19.89 -11.20
C GLU A 218 -5.20 -19.66 -11.06
N ALA A 219 -5.83 -20.22 -10.02
CA ALA A 219 -7.24 -20.01 -9.74
C ALA A 219 -7.56 -18.56 -9.41
N PHE A 220 -6.70 -17.88 -8.64
CA PHE A 220 -6.86 -16.47 -8.28
C PHE A 220 -6.69 -15.54 -9.48
N ALA A 221 -5.68 -15.76 -10.31
CA ALA A 221 -5.48 -15.02 -11.55
C ALA A 221 -6.68 -15.16 -12.49
N ALA A 222 -7.21 -16.38 -12.65
CA ALA A 222 -8.43 -16.62 -13.44
C ALA A 222 -9.67 -15.94 -12.84
N PHE A 223 -9.81 -15.96 -11.51
CA PHE A 223 -10.89 -15.28 -10.80
C PHE A 223 -10.84 -13.76 -11.00
N CYS A 224 -9.67 -13.14 -10.88
CA CYS A 224 -9.45 -11.73 -11.16
C CYS A 224 -9.76 -11.39 -12.62
N ALA A 225 -9.24 -12.16 -13.57
CA ALA A 225 -9.46 -11.93 -14.99
C ALA A 225 -10.93 -12.04 -15.39
N ALA A 226 -11.68 -12.99 -14.83
CA ALA A 226 -13.10 -13.18 -15.13
C ALA A 226 -14.02 -12.10 -14.52
N SER A 227 -13.53 -11.32 -13.55
CA SER A 227 -14.31 -10.31 -12.82
C SER A 227 -13.78 -8.89 -12.99
N ASP A 228 -12.76 -8.69 -13.84
CA ASP A 228 -11.97 -7.47 -13.98
C ASP A 228 -11.39 -6.93 -12.66
N LEU A 229 -11.38 -7.74 -11.60
CA LEU A 229 -10.93 -7.35 -10.28
C LEU A 229 -9.42 -7.13 -10.31
N SER A 230 -8.98 -5.96 -9.88
CA SER A 230 -7.56 -5.71 -9.59
C SER A 230 -7.11 -6.57 -8.41
N PRO A 231 -6.06 -7.40 -8.55
CA PRO A 231 -5.48 -8.14 -7.44
C PRO A 231 -5.07 -7.24 -6.26
N ALA A 232 -4.72 -5.98 -6.53
CA ALA A 232 -4.32 -5.00 -5.52
C ALA A 232 -5.44 -4.63 -4.53
N ALA A 233 -6.70 -4.95 -4.86
CA ALA A 233 -7.85 -4.77 -3.96
C ALA A 233 -7.81 -5.70 -2.75
N VAL A 234 -7.18 -6.88 -2.89
CA VAL A 234 -7.18 -7.90 -1.83
C VAL A 234 -6.16 -7.53 -0.76
N CYS A 235 -6.62 -7.53 0.49
CA CYS A 235 -5.83 -7.15 1.66
C CYS A 235 -5.73 -8.24 2.73
N ALA A 236 -6.54 -9.29 2.62
CA ALA A 236 -6.57 -10.42 3.56
C ALA A 236 -7.20 -11.64 2.90
N ALA A 237 -7.00 -12.81 3.51
CA ALA A 237 -7.67 -14.05 3.14
C ALA A 237 -8.42 -14.66 4.34
N ALA A 238 -9.40 -15.50 4.07
CA ALA A 238 -10.14 -16.21 5.11
C ALA A 238 -10.57 -17.61 4.69
N SER A 239 -10.52 -18.57 5.62
CA SER A 239 -10.95 -19.95 5.38
C SER A 239 -11.54 -20.59 6.65
N ILE A 240 -11.83 -21.89 6.57
CA ILE A 240 -12.25 -22.71 7.70
C ILE A 240 -11.03 -23.29 8.44
N ASP A 241 -11.13 -23.50 9.75
CA ASP A 241 -10.07 -24.03 10.61
C ASP A 241 -9.47 -25.38 10.17
N LEU A 242 -10.26 -26.24 9.51
CA LEU A 242 -9.80 -27.46 8.85
C LEU A 242 -8.66 -27.20 7.83
N LYS A 243 -8.46 -25.96 7.40
CA LYS A 243 -7.47 -25.53 6.42
C LYS A 243 -6.24 -24.84 7.02
N LYS A 244 -6.15 -24.73 8.35
CA LYS A 244 -5.02 -24.06 9.03
C LYS A 244 -3.66 -24.69 8.72
N ASP A 245 -3.63 -26.01 8.49
CA ASP A 245 -2.40 -26.78 8.26
C ASP A 245 -2.14 -27.05 6.77
N GLU A 246 -2.84 -26.38 5.85
CA GLU A 246 -2.60 -26.54 4.40
C GLU A 246 -1.39 -25.69 3.95
N PRO A 247 -0.25 -26.30 3.59
CA PRO A 247 0.97 -25.55 3.28
C PRO A 247 0.84 -24.70 2.02
N GLY A 248 0.06 -25.16 1.03
CA GLY A 248 -0.18 -24.40 -0.20
C GLY A 248 -0.93 -23.09 0.04
N LEU A 249 -1.91 -23.09 0.94
CA LEU A 249 -2.68 -21.91 1.31
C LEU A 249 -1.82 -20.91 2.10
N ALA A 250 -1.05 -21.41 3.07
CA ALA A 250 -0.13 -20.57 3.83
C ALA A 250 0.93 -19.90 2.94
N ALA A 251 1.52 -20.67 2.00
CA ALA A 251 2.50 -20.14 1.06
C ALA A 251 1.90 -19.12 0.08
N PHE A 252 0.70 -19.37 -0.43
CA PHE A 252 -0.03 -18.43 -1.28
C PHE A 252 -0.29 -17.10 -0.56
N CYS A 253 -0.87 -17.13 0.65
CA CYS A 253 -1.13 -15.90 1.41
C CYS A 253 0.16 -15.17 1.78
N LYS A 254 1.23 -15.91 2.14
CA LYS A 254 2.55 -15.31 2.43
C LYS A 254 3.14 -14.59 1.21
N ALA A 255 3.03 -15.17 0.02
CA ALA A 255 3.53 -14.56 -1.22
C ALA A 255 2.85 -13.22 -1.52
N HIS A 256 1.57 -13.09 -1.19
CA HIS A 256 0.80 -11.84 -1.34
C HIS A 256 0.87 -10.91 -0.11
N GLY A 257 1.51 -11.34 0.98
CA GLY A 257 1.54 -10.59 2.24
C GLY A 257 0.18 -10.49 2.94
N TRP A 258 -0.77 -11.38 2.62
CA TRP A 258 -2.10 -11.35 3.20
C TRP A 258 -2.15 -12.04 4.57
N PRO A 259 -2.63 -11.38 5.62
CA PRO A 259 -3.05 -12.09 6.83
C PRO A 259 -4.19 -13.03 6.47
N ILE A 260 -4.13 -14.26 6.96
CA ILE A 260 -5.19 -15.26 6.80
C ILE A 260 -5.85 -15.56 8.14
N THR A 261 -7.18 -15.53 8.17
CA THR A 261 -7.99 -15.89 9.34
C THR A 261 -8.73 -17.19 9.09
N PHE A 262 -8.78 -18.07 10.10
CA PHE A 262 -9.50 -19.33 10.06
C PHE A 262 -10.64 -19.34 11.08
N TYR A 263 -11.80 -19.86 10.68
CA TYR A 263 -12.98 -19.93 11.54
C TYR A 263 -13.49 -21.37 11.69
N PRO A 264 -14.03 -21.74 12.86
CA PRO A 264 -14.72 -23.01 13.03
C PRO A 264 -16.07 -23.02 12.30
N ALA A 265 -16.60 -24.22 12.08
CA ALA A 265 -17.78 -24.45 11.25
C ALA A 265 -19.08 -23.82 11.80
N ASP A 266 -19.23 -23.78 13.12
CA ASP A 266 -20.36 -23.14 13.80
C ASP A 266 -20.34 -21.61 13.64
N GLU A 267 -19.18 -20.97 13.77
CA GLU A 267 -19.02 -19.54 13.52
C GLU A 267 -19.39 -19.16 12.08
N LEU A 268 -18.96 -19.96 11.10
CA LEU A 268 -19.31 -19.72 9.70
C LEU A 268 -20.81 -19.89 9.45
N ARG A 269 -21.44 -20.94 10.02
CA ARG A 269 -22.90 -21.14 9.90
C ARG A 269 -23.70 -19.98 10.47
N ALA A 270 -23.21 -19.34 11.53
CA ALA A 270 -23.87 -18.20 12.16
C ALA A 270 -23.76 -16.89 11.35
N VAL A 271 -22.94 -16.85 10.29
CA VAL A 271 -22.82 -15.66 9.43
C VAL A 271 -24.15 -15.42 8.72
N PRO A 272 -24.80 -14.25 8.90
CA PRO A 272 -26.01 -13.91 8.19
C PRO A 272 -25.71 -13.62 6.72
N GLY A 273 -26.64 -13.98 5.83
CA GLY A 273 -26.52 -13.72 4.41
C GLY A 273 -27.09 -14.85 3.56
N GLN A 274 -27.12 -14.62 2.25
CA GLN A 274 -27.43 -15.64 1.26
C GLN A 274 -26.12 -16.09 0.62
N PHE A 275 -25.89 -17.40 0.66
CA PHE A 275 -24.64 -18.01 0.22
C PHE A 275 -24.94 -19.18 -0.71
N THR A 276 -24.04 -19.42 -1.65
CA THR A 276 -24.13 -20.51 -2.63
C THR A 276 -23.89 -21.85 -1.94
N PRO A 277 -24.90 -22.70 -1.73
CA PRO A 277 -24.72 -23.93 -0.95
C PRO A 277 -23.92 -24.98 -1.73
N SER A 278 -23.28 -25.89 -1.01
CA SER A 278 -22.54 -27.01 -1.56
C SER A 278 -22.69 -28.24 -0.68
N ALA A 279 -23.43 -29.23 -1.18
CA ALA A 279 -23.68 -30.49 -0.48
C ALA A 279 -22.38 -31.22 -0.10
N PHE A 280 -21.37 -31.20 -0.98
CA PHE A 280 -20.05 -31.77 -0.70
C PHE A 280 -19.31 -31.05 0.43
N VAL A 281 -19.40 -29.71 0.48
CA VAL A 281 -18.75 -28.94 1.56
C VAL A 281 -19.49 -29.17 2.88
N ALA A 282 -20.83 -29.25 2.84
CA ALA A 282 -21.64 -29.54 4.02
C ALA A 282 -21.31 -30.89 4.64
N SER A 283 -21.13 -31.94 3.84
CA SER A 283 -20.81 -33.28 4.36
C SER A 283 -19.41 -33.40 4.96
N VAL A 284 -18.46 -32.58 4.51
CA VAL A 284 -17.06 -32.62 4.98
C VAL A 284 -16.80 -31.67 6.14
N THR A 285 -17.41 -30.48 6.10
CA THR A 285 -17.07 -29.38 7.02
C THR A 285 -18.19 -29.03 7.99
N GLY A 286 -19.40 -29.54 7.79
CA GLY A 286 -20.58 -29.13 8.53
C GLY A 286 -21.13 -27.75 8.13
N VAL A 287 -20.58 -27.11 7.08
CA VAL A 287 -21.03 -25.81 6.54
C VAL A 287 -21.34 -25.95 5.06
N ASP A 288 -22.43 -25.34 4.60
CA ASP A 288 -22.84 -25.38 3.19
C ASP A 288 -21.93 -24.56 2.26
N ASN A 289 -21.21 -23.57 2.78
CA ASN A 289 -20.29 -22.74 2.04
C ASN A 289 -19.13 -22.28 2.94
N VAL A 290 -17.89 -22.50 2.51
CA VAL A 290 -16.72 -22.00 3.25
C VAL A 290 -16.30 -20.62 2.73
N CYS A 291 -16.00 -20.48 1.43
CA CYS A 291 -15.34 -19.29 0.90
C CYS A 291 -16.16 -18.00 1.04
N GLU A 292 -17.45 -17.99 0.72
CA GLU A 292 -18.24 -16.75 0.84
C GLU A 292 -18.47 -16.38 2.30
N ARG A 293 -18.79 -17.36 3.16
CA ARG A 293 -19.03 -17.11 4.59
C ARG A 293 -17.78 -16.63 5.30
N SER A 294 -16.62 -17.25 5.02
CA SER A 294 -15.34 -16.83 5.60
C SER A 294 -14.94 -15.43 5.14
N ALA A 295 -15.13 -15.12 3.85
CA ALA A 295 -14.87 -13.79 3.31
C ALA A 295 -15.73 -12.73 4.00
N VAL A 296 -17.05 -12.93 4.08
CA VAL A 296 -17.99 -11.98 4.71
C VAL A 296 -17.70 -11.80 6.19
N LYS A 297 -17.45 -12.89 6.92
CA LYS A 297 -17.10 -12.83 8.34
C LYS A 297 -15.83 -12.01 8.57
N ALA A 298 -14.78 -12.26 7.80
CA ALA A 298 -13.50 -11.57 7.94
C ALA A 298 -13.50 -10.14 7.40
N SER A 299 -14.35 -9.81 6.43
CA SER A 299 -14.48 -8.44 5.95
C SER A 299 -15.33 -7.58 6.89
N GLY A 300 -16.27 -8.17 7.63
CA GLY A 300 -17.29 -7.42 8.36
C GLY A 300 -18.20 -6.60 7.45
N GLY A 301 -18.21 -6.91 6.14
CA GLY A 301 -18.96 -6.20 5.12
C GLY A 301 -19.74 -7.15 4.23
N THR A 302 -19.81 -6.85 2.93
CA THR A 302 -20.71 -7.54 2.00
C THR A 302 -19.96 -8.40 0.99
N LEU A 303 -20.62 -9.47 0.53
CA LEU A 303 -20.13 -10.28 -0.58
C LEU A 303 -20.19 -9.44 -1.87
N LEU A 304 -19.07 -9.32 -2.57
CA LEU A 304 -18.97 -8.60 -3.83
C LEU A 304 -18.93 -9.56 -5.03
N LEU A 305 -18.09 -10.59 -4.94
CA LEU A 305 -17.96 -11.62 -5.97
C LEU A 305 -18.35 -12.97 -5.36
N PRO A 306 -19.38 -13.65 -5.91
CA PRO A 306 -19.82 -14.93 -5.40
C PRO A 306 -18.79 -16.03 -5.66
N LYS A 307 -19.07 -17.21 -5.13
CA LYS A 307 -18.24 -18.40 -5.27
C LYS A 307 -17.98 -18.74 -6.74
N THR A 308 -16.70 -18.74 -7.11
CA THR A 308 -16.19 -19.33 -8.35
C THR A 308 -15.45 -20.61 -8.01
N ALA A 309 -15.81 -21.71 -8.68
CA ALA A 309 -15.22 -23.03 -8.44
C ALA A 309 -14.48 -23.55 -9.68
N GLY A 310 -13.27 -24.08 -9.50
CA GLY A 310 -12.46 -24.66 -10.58
C GLY A 310 -11.21 -25.34 -10.04
N GLY A 311 -10.78 -26.45 -10.66
CA GLY A 311 -9.52 -27.11 -10.30
C GLY A 311 -9.41 -27.63 -8.85
N GLY A 312 -10.54 -27.82 -8.15
CA GLY A 312 -10.54 -28.18 -6.73
C GLY A 312 -10.33 -26.99 -5.77
N VAL A 313 -10.39 -25.77 -6.28
CA VAL A 313 -10.36 -24.50 -5.53
C VAL A 313 -11.70 -23.80 -5.66
N THR A 314 -12.10 -23.08 -4.61
CA THR A 314 -13.27 -22.21 -4.58
C THR A 314 -12.87 -20.86 -4.00
N LEU A 315 -13.13 -19.78 -4.74
CA LEU A 315 -12.81 -18.41 -4.34
C LEU A 315 -14.08 -17.57 -4.27
N ALA A 316 -14.13 -16.64 -3.33
CA ALA A 316 -15.14 -15.60 -3.25
C ALA A 316 -14.49 -14.32 -2.71
N LEU A 317 -15.06 -13.16 -3.01
CA LEU A 317 -14.55 -11.89 -2.49
C LEU A 317 -15.65 -11.15 -1.74
N ALA A 318 -15.38 -10.81 -0.48
CA ALA A 318 -16.17 -9.84 0.26
C ALA A 318 -15.36 -8.55 0.46
N VAL A 319 -16.03 -7.41 0.57
CA VAL A 319 -15.38 -6.12 0.78
C VAL A 319 -15.65 -5.61 2.19
N ARG A 320 -14.62 -5.04 2.81
CA ARG A 320 -14.76 -4.30 4.06
C ARG A 320 -15.60 -3.03 3.82
N PRO A 321 -16.37 -2.55 4.82
CA PRO A 321 -16.98 -1.24 4.73
C PRO A 321 -15.92 -0.18 4.38
N PHE A 322 -16.21 0.64 3.38
CA PHE A 322 -15.28 1.64 2.86
C PHE A 322 -16.01 2.96 2.64
N ALA A 323 -15.55 4.00 3.33
CA ALA A 323 -16.11 5.34 3.30
C ALA A 323 -14.96 6.33 3.10
N PRO A 324 -14.51 6.54 1.85
CA PRO A 324 -13.42 7.46 1.57
C PRO A 324 -13.81 8.91 1.87
N ASP A 325 -12.83 9.74 2.17
CA ASP A 325 -12.98 11.18 2.33
C ASP A 325 -11.84 11.95 1.65
N TRP A 326 -11.92 13.27 1.61
CA TRP A 326 -10.89 14.11 0.98
C TRP A 326 -9.66 14.41 1.83
N ARG A 327 -9.55 13.85 3.04
CA ARG A 327 -8.39 14.10 3.91
C ARG A 327 -7.16 13.37 3.38
N THR A 328 -6.01 14.02 3.53
CA THR A 328 -4.68 13.51 3.13
C THR A 328 -3.81 13.16 4.33
N GLU A 329 -4.29 13.45 5.54
CA GLU A 329 -3.67 13.11 6.82
C GLU A 329 -4.58 12.11 7.55
N GLN A 330 -4.01 10.98 7.98
CA GLN A 330 -4.67 10.05 8.90
C GLN A 330 -4.25 10.35 10.33
#